data_AF-A0A0M3J0D7-F1
#
_entry.id   AF-A0A0M3J0D7-F1
#
_cell.length_a   1.000
_cell.length_b   1.000
_cell.length_c   1.000
_cell.angle_alpha   90.00
_cell.angle_beta   90.00
_cell.angle_gamma   90.00
#
_symmetry.space_group_name_H-M   'P 1'
#
loop_
_entity.id
_entity.type
_entity.pdbx_description
1 polymer ?
#
loop_
_entity_poly.entity_id
_entity_poly.type
_entity_poly.pdbx_seq_one_letter_code
_entity_poly.pdbx_strand_id
1 'polypeptide(L)'
;MSFVASKAYDCGINVNFSDANSEHFAQLFRWRFPALTGILTLAYFLHNIILTILRNQKYPENNVRDLTVGYSLAAFSFIFIGSLFYLLFPTHRSCISDNLLNNFGTGDVMSATARLFLFFQMTTVLPLFAYLVRVQFFYAVLGNIYPGFFYVLALNLVLITMSTCTAIFYPHIGSIIRFVGSFSGLIYIFTLPCAIHLKRLQLRGTLTRLDCVVHGTIVALGAANFLVQFFL
;
A
#
# COMPACT_ATOMS: atom_id res chain seq x y z
N MET A 1 1.20 -11.43 12.83
CA MET A 1 2.27 -11.19 13.83
C MET A 1 2.81 -12.49 14.39
N SER A 2 1.97 -13.43 14.83
CA SER A 2 2.41 -14.70 15.45
C SER A 2 3.38 -15.53 14.60
N PHE A 3 3.18 -15.61 13.28
CA PHE A 3 4.11 -16.29 12.37
C PHE A 3 5.52 -15.71 12.44
N VAL A 4 5.64 -14.40 12.27
CA VAL A 4 6.92 -13.69 12.20
C VAL A 4 7.58 -13.71 13.59
N ALA A 5 6.81 -13.55 14.66
CA ALA A 5 7.30 -13.65 16.04
C ALA A 5 7.82 -15.07 16.38
N SER A 6 7.14 -16.12 15.93
CA SER A 6 7.61 -17.51 16.09
C SER A 6 8.94 -17.72 15.36
N LYS A 7 9.05 -17.24 14.12
CA LYS A 7 10.31 -17.32 13.38
C LYS A 7 11.43 -16.46 13.98
N ALA A 8 11.08 -15.39 14.71
CA ALA A 8 12.02 -14.62 15.52
C ALA A 8 12.70 -15.45 16.58
N TYR A 9 11.90 -16.26 17.26
CA TYR A 9 12.38 -17.12 18.32
C TYR A 9 13.33 -18.20 17.76
N ASP A 10 13.01 -18.74 16.59
CA ASP A 10 13.81 -19.81 15.98
C ASP A 10 15.13 -19.32 15.34
N CYS A 11 15.14 -18.13 14.72
CA CYS A 11 16.28 -17.68 13.90
C CYS A 11 17.32 -16.84 14.65
N GLY A 12 16.97 -16.24 15.81
CA GLY A 12 17.85 -15.31 16.51
C GLY A 12 18.14 -14.01 15.72
N ILE A 13 18.86 -13.08 16.33
CA ILE A 13 19.20 -11.78 15.71
C ILE A 13 20.46 -11.95 14.85
N ASN A 14 20.34 -11.73 13.54
CA ASN A 14 21.40 -11.94 12.56
C ASN A 14 21.78 -10.63 11.86
N VAL A 15 22.30 -9.63 12.61
CA VAL A 15 22.63 -8.30 12.06
C VAL A 15 24.02 -7.83 12.48
N ASN A 16 24.75 -7.31 11.50
CA ASN A 16 25.98 -6.56 11.69
C ASN A 16 25.86 -5.18 11.02
N PHE A 17 26.20 -4.12 11.76
CA PHE A 17 26.15 -2.74 11.26
C PHE A 17 27.53 -2.16 10.95
N SER A 18 28.59 -2.85 11.35
CA SER A 18 29.95 -2.31 11.35
C SER A 18 30.82 -2.91 10.25
N ASP A 19 30.61 -4.18 9.92
CA ASP A 19 31.44 -4.89 8.94
C ASP A 19 30.74 -5.00 7.58
N ALA A 20 31.17 -4.18 6.62
CA ALA A 20 30.62 -4.14 5.27
C ALA A 20 30.84 -5.42 4.46
N ASN A 21 31.80 -6.27 4.86
CA ASN A 21 32.11 -7.53 4.18
C ASN A 21 31.36 -8.72 4.79
N SER A 22 30.67 -8.52 5.92
CA SER A 22 29.89 -9.57 6.56
C SER A 22 28.66 -9.92 5.73
N GLU A 23 28.36 -11.21 5.59
CA GLU A 23 27.08 -11.68 5.05
C GLU A 23 25.88 -11.11 5.82
N HIS A 24 26.11 -10.69 7.08
CA HIS A 24 25.11 -10.09 7.94
C HIS A 24 25.05 -8.55 7.91
N PHE A 25 25.74 -7.89 6.96
CA PHE A 25 25.75 -6.44 6.89
C PHE A 25 24.38 -5.83 6.56
N ALA A 26 23.94 -4.87 7.37
CA ALA A 26 22.74 -4.08 7.17
C ALA A 26 23.12 -2.64 6.76
N GLN A 27 22.89 -2.29 5.49
CA GLN A 27 23.06 -0.93 5.00
C GLN A 27 21.99 0.00 5.57
N LEU A 28 22.38 1.00 6.35
CA LEU A 28 21.45 1.97 6.95
C LEU A 28 20.80 2.88 5.90
N PHE A 29 21.52 3.24 4.84
CA PHE A 29 21.01 4.11 3.79
C PHE A 29 21.23 3.51 2.41
N ARG A 30 20.18 3.51 1.59
CA ARG A 30 20.21 3.03 0.21
C ARG A 30 19.45 4.00 -0.68
N TRP A 31 20.03 4.37 -1.82
CA TRP A 31 19.41 5.26 -2.81
C TRP A 31 18.07 4.75 -3.35
N ARG A 32 17.79 3.45 -3.21
CA ARG A 32 16.51 2.83 -3.56
C ARG A 32 15.39 3.04 -2.54
N PHE A 33 15.59 3.85 -1.50
CA PHE A 33 14.57 4.17 -0.50
C PHE A 33 13.23 4.69 -1.07
N PRO A 34 13.16 5.42 -2.21
CA PRO A 34 11.88 5.87 -2.73
C PRO A 34 11.00 4.72 -3.20
N ALA A 35 11.56 3.51 -3.39
CA ALA A 35 10.71 2.35 -3.65
C ALA A 35 9.81 2.01 -2.47
N LEU A 36 10.31 2.20 -1.25
CA LEU A 36 9.55 2.02 -0.03
C LEU A 36 8.44 3.07 0.10
N THR A 37 8.70 4.32 -0.27
CA THR A 37 7.68 5.38 -0.19
C THR A 37 6.50 5.10 -1.11
N GLY A 38 6.74 4.58 -2.32
CA GLY A 38 5.67 4.13 -3.22
C GLY A 38 4.82 2.99 -2.63
N ILE A 39 5.47 1.98 -2.03
CA ILE A 39 4.77 0.86 -1.38
C ILE A 39 3.97 1.32 -0.16
N LEU A 40 4.55 2.15 0.69
CA LEU A 40 3.88 2.70 1.88
C LEU A 40 2.67 3.55 1.50
N THR A 41 2.72 4.24 0.37
CA THR A 41 1.60 5.05 -0.12
C THR A 41 0.38 4.17 -0.40
N LEU A 42 0.56 2.96 -0.96
CA LEU A 42 -0.53 2.00 -1.12
C LEU A 42 -0.93 1.36 0.23
N ALA A 43 0.03 1.06 1.10
CA ALA A 43 -0.23 0.45 2.39
C ALA A 43 -1.13 1.32 3.30
N TYR A 44 -0.99 2.64 3.23
CA TYR A 44 -1.81 3.62 3.96
C TYR A 44 -2.98 4.18 3.13
N PHE A 45 -3.39 3.48 2.07
CA PHE A 45 -4.44 3.94 1.19
C PHE A 45 -5.85 3.62 1.74
N LEU A 46 -6.37 4.50 2.60
CA LEU A 46 -7.78 4.46 3.06
C LEU A 46 -8.60 5.68 2.63
N HIS A 47 -7.97 6.64 1.95
CA HIS A 47 -8.51 7.97 1.67
C HIS A 47 -9.81 7.95 0.84
N ASN A 48 -10.01 6.93 -0.01
CA ASN A 48 -11.22 6.81 -0.83
C ASN A 48 -12.46 6.39 -0.01
N ILE A 49 -12.28 5.52 1.00
CA ILE A 49 -13.37 4.92 1.78
C ILE A 49 -13.51 5.52 3.19
N ILE A 50 -12.58 6.38 3.61
CA ILE A 50 -12.57 6.85 4.99
C ILE A 50 -13.84 7.63 5.36
N LEU A 51 -14.38 8.43 4.43
CA LEU A 51 -15.60 9.20 4.69
C LEU A 51 -16.83 8.31 4.90
N THR A 52 -16.94 7.19 4.15
CA THR A 52 -18.06 6.25 4.32
C THR A 52 -17.94 5.47 5.61
N ILE A 53 -16.71 5.11 6.02
CA ILE A 53 -16.44 4.47 7.31
C ILE A 53 -16.79 5.41 8.47
N LEU A 54 -16.29 6.64 8.46
CA LEU A 54 -16.49 7.60 9.55
C LEU A 54 -17.96 8.04 9.70
N ARG A 55 -18.74 8.04 8.61
CA ARG A 55 -20.18 8.35 8.64
C ARG A 55 -20.99 7.37 9.50
N ASN A 56 -20.49 6.14 9.69
CA ASN A 56 -21.18 5.10 10.46
C ASN A 56 -20.75 5.06 11.94
N GLN A 57 -19.90 5.99 12.41
CA GLN A 57 -19.53 6.05 13.82
C GLN A 57 -20.71 6.49 14.70
N LYS A 58 -20.86 5.82 15.86
CA LYS A 58 -21.83 6.20 16.89
C LYS A 58 -21.51 7.57 17.52
N TYR A 59 -20.23 7.91 17.60
CA TYR A 59 -19.69 9.09 18.29
C TYR A 59 -18.77 9.90 17.36
N PRO A 60 -19.32 10.68 16.41
CA PRO A 60 -18.55 11.34 15.35
C PRO A 60 -17.57 12.42 15.85
N GLU A 61 -17.73 12.93 17.06
CA GLU A 61 -16.78 13.83 17.72
C GLU A 61 -15.41 13.17 17.95
N ASN A 62 -15.36 11.84 18.06
CA ASN A 62 -14.13 11.09 18.27
C ASN A 62 -13.46 10.63 16.96
N ASN A 63 -14.00 10.98 15.79
CA ASN A 63 -13.50 10.55 14.47
C ASN A 63 -11.98 10.76 14.31
N VAL A 64 -11.47 11.93 14.71
CA VAL A 64 -10.03 12.27 14.56
C VAL A 64 -9.17 11.39 15.46
N ARG A 65 -9.60 11.16 16.71
CA ARG A 65 -8.90 10.30 17.66
C ARG A 65 -8.85 8.87 17.13
N ASP A 66 -10.00 8.34 16.74
CA ASP A 66 -10.13 6.95 16.29
C ASP A 66 -9.34 6.70 15.00
N LEU A 67 -9.33 7.68 14.08
CA LEU A 67 -8.50 7.64 12.87
C LEU A 67 -7.00 7.63 13.21
N THR A 68 -6.58 8.50 14.13
CA THR A 68 -5.17 8.60 14.55
C THR A 68 -4.69 7.30 15.21
N VAL A 69 -5.51 6.71 16.09
CA VAL A 69 -5.22 5.42 16.71
C VAL A 69 -5.14 4.31 15.65
N GLY A 70 -6.08 4.28 14.69
CA GLY A 70 -6.07 3.30 13.61
C GLY A 70 -4.80 3.34 12.76
N TYR A 71 -4.39 4.53 12.29
CA TYR A 71 -3.14 4.69 11.55
C TYR A 71 -1.90 4.39 12.40
N SER A 72 -1.90 4.75 13.68
CA SER A 72 -0.79 4.45 14.59
C SER A 72 -0.62 2.96 14.80
N LEU A 73 -1.72 2.21 14.95
CA LEU A 73 -1.69 0.76 15.12
C LEU A 73 -1.27 0.04 13.82
N ALA A 74 -1.72 0.53 12.67
CA ALA A 74 -1.26 0.04 11.37
C ALA A 74 0.24 0.29 11.20
N ALA A 75 0.73 1.48 11.55
CA ALA A 75 2.15 1.82 11.48
C ALA A 75 3.01 0.94 12.39
N PHE A 76 2.58 0.76 13.63
CA PHE A 76 3.23 -0.17 14.54
C PHE A 76 3.30 -1.58 13.94
N SER A 77 2.21 -2.05 13.33
CA SER A 77 2.16 -3.38 12.73
C SER A 77 3.14 -3.56 11.57
N PHE A 78 3.21 -2.57 10.68
CA PHE A 78 4.16 -2.59 9.56
C PHE A 78 5.61 -2.48 10.01
N ILE A 79 5.91 -1.58 10.96
CA ILE A 79 7.26 -1.43 11.52
C ILE A 79 7.67 -2.71 12.26
N PHE A 80 6.78 -3.29 13.07
CA PHE A 80 7.06 -4.50 13.81
C PHE A 80 7.39 -5.67 12.89
N ILE A 81 6.52 -5.95 11.90
CA ILE A 81 6.74 -7.06 10.95
C ILE A 81 7.99 -6.82 10.10
N GLY A 82 8.13 -5.61 9.55
CA GLY A 82 9.24 -5.26 8.66
C GLY A 82 10.59 -5.27 9.37
N SER A 83 10.69 -4.64 10.54
CA SER A 83 11.95 -4.59 11.30
C SER A 83 12.34 -5.98 11.80
N LEU A 84 11.41 -6.70 12.42
CA LEU A 84 11.69 -8.02 12.97
C LEU A 84 12.12 -8.99 11.86
N PHE A 85 11.40 -9.06 10.73
CA PHE A 85 11.82 -9.90 9.61
C PHE A 85 13.21 -9.51 9.06
N TYR A 86 13.49 -8.20 8.94
CA TYR A 86 14.78 -7.72 8.46
C TYR A 86 15.95 -8.06 9.41
N LEU A 87 15.72 -8.00 10.73
CA LEU A 87 16.74 -8.30 11.74
C LEU A 87 17.06 -9.79 11.85
N LEU A 88 16.10 -10.66 11.56
CA LEU A 88 16.26 -12.11 11.71
C LEU A 88 16.81 -12.80 10.47
N PHE A 89 16.80 -12.10 9.33
CA PHE A 89 17.10 -12.69 8.04
C PHE A 89 18.52 -13.31 8.03
N PRO A 90 18.66 -14.63 7.81
CA PRO A 90 19.90 -15.35 8.08
C PRO A 90 20.95 -15.21 6.98
N THR A 91 20.63 -14.59 5.84
CA THR A 91 21.52 -14.48 4.68
C THR A 91 21.65 -13.02 4.22
N HIS A 92 22.27 -12.79 3.06
CA HIS A 92 22.36 -11.48 2.44
C HIS A 92 20.98 -10.83 2.22
N ARG A 93 20.77 -9.60 2.70
CA ARG A 93 19.50 -8.85 2.53
C ARG A 93 19.12 -8.54 1.09
N SER A 94 20.03 -8.69 0.13
CA SER A 94 19.71 -8.63 -1.30
C SER A 94 18.78 -9.76 -1.75
N CYS A 95 18.74 -10.87 -1.02
CA CYS A 95 17.91 -12.04 -1.33
C CYS A 95 16.47 -11.93 -0.84
N ILE A 96 16.13 -10.86 -0.09
CA ILE A 96 14.77 -10.65 0.41
C ILE A 96 13.82 -10.45 -0.76
N SER A 97 12.94 -11.41 -0.99
CA SER A 97 11.89 -11.34 -1.99
C SER A 97 10.78 -10.37 -1.59
N ASP A 98 10.16 -9.69 -2.56
CA ASP A 98 9.04 -8.76 -2.35
C ASP A 98 7.88 -9.37 -1.54
N ASN A 99 7.58 -10.64 -1.82
CA ASN A 99 6.65 -11.41 -1.00
C ASN A 99 7.44 -12.11 0.10
N LEU A 100 7.19 -11.70 1.35
CA LEU A 100 7.81 -12.25 2.54
C LEU A 100 7.74 -13.78 2.59
N LEU A 101 6.60 -14.37 2.17
CA LEU A 101 6.40 -15.82 2.20
C LEU A 101 7.24 -16.59 1.17
N ASN A 102 7.75 -15.93 0.13
CA ASN A 102 8.62 -16.56 -0.87
C ASN A 102 10.03 -16.83 -0.34
N ASN A 103 10.42 -16.19 0.77
CA ASN A 103 11.70 -16.43 1.42
C ASN A 103 11.72 -17.74 2.24
N PHE A 104 10.57 -18.40 2.39
CA PHE A 104 10.45 -19.66 3.12
C PHE A 104 10.27 -20.84 2.15
N GLY A 105 10.99 -21.94 2.43
CA GLY A 105 10.90 -23.18 1.66
C GLY A 105 9.50 -23.81 1.70
N THR A 106 9.25 -24.71 0.74
CA THR A 106 7.95 -25.40 0.58
C THR A 106 7.63 -26.36 1.73
N GLY A 107 8.63 -26.81 2.49
CA GLY A 107 8.46 -27.71 3.63
C GLY A 107 8.08 -27.04 4.96
N ASP A 108 8.06 -25.70 5.04
CA ASP A 108 7.70 -24.99 6.28
C ASP A 108 6.18 -24.96 6.47
N VAL A 109 5.68 -25.81 7.37
CA VAL A 109 4.25 -25.98 7.66
C VAL A 109 3.58 -24.64 7.97
N MET A 110 4.25 -23.78 8.73
CA MET A 110 3.69 -22.49 9.15
C MET A 110 3.56 -21.50 7.97
N SER A 111 4.53 -21.48 7.05
CA SER A 111 4.44 -20.71 5.80
C SER A 111 3.33 -21.25 4.89
N ALA A 112 3.17 -22.58 4.80
CA ALA A 112 2.09 -23.21 4.06
C ALA A 112 0.70 -22.84 4.63
N THR A 113 0.54 -22.88 5.95
CA THR A 113 -0.70 -22.45 6.63
C THR A 113 -0.99 -20.96 6.37
N ALA A 114 0.02 -20.09 6.44
CA ALA A 114 -0.15 -18.67 6.14
C ALA A 114 -0.59 -18.43 4.68
N ARG A 115 0.01 -19.16 3.72
CA ARG A 115 -0.38 -19.11 2.30
C ARG A 115 -1.84 -19.57 2.10
N LEU A 116 -2.27 -20.62 2.79
CA LEU A 116 -3.64 -21.12 2.71
C LEU A 116 -4.66 -20.09 3.22
N PHE A 117 -4.39 -19.44 4.36
CA PHE A 117 -5.28 -18.40 4.89
C PHE A 117 -5.34 -17.16 3.99
N LEU A 118 -4.19 -16.73 3.45
CA LEU A 118 -4.16 -15.64 2.48
C LEU A 118 -4.92 -15.99 1.20
N PHE A 119 -4.84 -17.25 0.75
CA PHE A 119 -5.60 -17.71 -0.42
C PHE A 119 -7.12 -17.61 -0.21
N PHE A 120 -7.62 -18.07 0.93
CA PHE A 120 -9.04 -17.93 1.26
C PHE A 120 -9.46 -16.47 1.41
N GLN A 121 -8.63 -15.64 2.06
CA GLN A 121 -8.89 -14.21 2.19
C GLN A 121 -8.95 -13.53 0.81
N MET A 122 -7.96 -13.75 -0.06
CA MET A 122 -7.93 -13.09 -1.38
C MET A 122 -9.06 -13.56 -2.29
N THR A 123 -9.44 -14.84 -2.23
CA THR A 123 -10.57 -15.39 -3.01
C THR A 123 -11.90 -14.74 -2.63
N THR A 124 -12.11 -14.45 -1.34
CA THR A 124 -13.34 -13.82 -0.85
C THR A 124 -13.37 -12.31 -1.08
N VAL A 125 -12.21 -11.67 -1.06
CA VAL A 125 -12.05 -10.22 -1.24
C VAL A 125 -12.08 -9.79 -2.71
N LEU A 126 -11.59 -10.63 -3.64
CA LEU A 126 -11.55 -10.31 -5.08
C LEU A 126 -12.93 -9.96 -5.68
N PRO A 127 -14.02 -10.71 -5.42
CA PRO A 127 -15.35 -10.35 -5.93
C PRO A 127 -15.85 -8.98 -5.45
N LEU A 128 -15.52 -8.60 -4.21
CA LEU A 128 -15.89 -7.30 -3.64
C LEU A 128 -15.17 -6.17 -4.36
N PHE A 129 -13.87 -6.31 -4.62
CA PHE A 129 -13.12 -5.34 -5.41
C PHE A 129 -13.62 -5.23 -6.85
N ALA A 130 -13.90 -6.36 -7.51
CA ALA A 130 -14.46 -6.37 -8.86
C ALA A 130 -15.81 -5.63 -8.91
N TYR A 131 -16.66 -5.84 -7.90
CA TYR A 131 -17.93 -5.10 -7.76
C TYR A 131 -17.71 -3.59 -7.59
N LEU A 132 -16.77 -3.16 -6.74
CA LEU A 132 -16.45 -1.74 -6.53
C LEU A 132 -15.96 -1.08 -7.83
N VAL A 133 -15.02 -1.72 -8.54
CA VAL A 133 -14.51 -1.25 -9.83
C VAL A 133 -15.65 -1.12 -10.84
N ARG A 134 -16.52 -2.14 -10.92
CA ARG A 134 -17.68 -2.13 -11.81
C ARG A 134 -18.59 -0.94 -11.55
N VAL A 135 -18.98 -0.72 -10.30
CA VAL A 135 -19.90 0.37 -9.93
C VAL A 135 -19.26 1.72 -10.20
N GLN A 136 -18.00 1.93 -9.81
CA GLN A 136 -17.30 3.21 -10.01
C GLN A 136 -17.09 3.52 -11.50
N PHE A 137 -16.71 2.52 -12.29
CA PHE A 137 -16.47 2.68 -13.72
C PHE A 137 -17.77 3.01 -14.48
N PHE A 138 -18.83 2.22 -14.30
CA PHE A 138 -20.07 2.47 -15.02
C PHE A 138 -20.80 3.73 -14.57
N TYR A 139 -20.74 4.06 -13.28
CA TYR A 139 -21.26 5.33 -12.80
C TYR A 139 -20.52 6.52 -13.42
N ALA A 140 -19.20 6.46 -13.55
CA ALA A 140 -18.41 7.53 -14.15
C ALA A 140 -18.59 7.67 -15.67
N VAL A 141 -18.71 6.55 -16.41
CA VAL A 141 -18.78 6.57 -17.88
C VAL A 141 -20.21 6.73 -18.41
N LEU A 142 -21.18 6.05 -17.80
CA LEU A 142 -22.55 5.93 -18.32
C LEU A 142 -23.60 6.58 -17.41
N GLY A 143 -23.22 7.07 -16.22
CA GLY A 143 -24.16 7.62 -15.23
C GLY A 143 -25.08 6.59 -14.58
N ASN A 144 -25.04 5.33 -15.03
CA ASN A 144 -25.91 4.24 -14.59
C ASN A 144 -25.09 3.15 -13.90
N ILE A 145 -25.61 2.62 -12.80
CA ILE A 145 -24.91 1.60 -11.97
C ILE A 145 -24.87 0.24 -12.68
N TYR A 146 -25.86 -0.04 -13.53
CA TYR A 146 -25.95 -1.29 -14.28
C TYR A 146 -26.44 -1.02 -15.71
N PRO A 147 -25.53 -0.84 -16.69
CA PRO A 147 -25.89 -0.54 -18.07
C PRO A 147 -26.39 -1.76 -18.87
N GLY A 148 -26.11 -2.99 -18.41
CA GLY A 148 -26.55 -4.22 -19.05
C GLY A 148 -25.54 -5.37 -18.90
N PHE A 149 -26.01 -6.60 -19.14
CA PHE A 149 -25.22 -7.83 -18.95
C PHE A 149 -23.94 -7.86 -19.80
N PHE A 150 -24.02 -7.51 -21.09
CA PHE A 150 -22.89 -7.56 -22.01
C PHE A 150 -21.75 -6.61 -21.60
N TYR A 151 -22.07 -5.39 -21.18
CA TYR A 151 -21.08 -4.44 -20.70
C TYR A 151 -20.37 -4.94 -19.44
N VAL A 152 -21.13 -5.49 -18.49
CA VAL A 152 -20.56 -6.04 -17.25
C VAL A 152 -19.68 -7.26 -17.54
N LEU A 153 -20.11 -8.15 -18.43
CA LEU A 153 -19.33 -9.31 -18.86
C LEU A 153 -18.02 -8.88 -19.53
N ALA A 154 -18.07 -7.89 -20.42
CA ALA A 154 -16.89 -7.35 -21.08
C ALA A 154 -15.89 -6.76 -20.08
N LEU A 155 -16.37 -5.97 -19.11
CA LEU A 155 -15.51 -5.40 -18.06
C LEU A 155 -14.85 -6.49 -17.20
N ASN A 156 -15.61 -7.50 -16.79
CA ASN A 156 -15.07 -8.62 -16.00
C ASN A 156 -14.03 -9.44 -16.79
N LEU A 157 -14.29 -9.69 -18.09
CA LEU A 157 -13.32 -10.35 -18.96
C LEU A 157 -12.03 -9.54 -19.07
N VAL A 158 -12.12 -8.23 -19.31
CA VAL A 158 -10.94 -7.34 -19.35
C VAL A 158 -10.17 -7.37 -18.04
N LEU A 159 -10.85 -7.29 -16.90
CA LEU A 159 -10.20 -7.34 -15.58
C LEU A 159 -9.45 -8.65 -15.33
N ILE A 160 -10.09 -9.79 -15.64
CA ILE A 160 -9.47 -11.11 -15.48
C ILE A 160 -8.30 -11.28 -16.45
N THR A 161 -8.46 -10.91 -17.72
CA THR A 161 -7.40 -11.00 -18.71
C THR A 161 -6.20 -10.14 -18.33
N MET A 162 -6.42 -8.89 -17.88
CA MET A 162 -5.34 -8.01 -17.41
C MET A 162 -4.61 -8.60 -16.19
N SER A 163 -5.36 -9.17 -15.24
CA SER A 163 -4.80 -9.78 -14.03
C SER A 163 -3.96 -11.02 -14.36
N THR A 164 -4.49 -11.92 -15.20
CA THR A 164 -3.79 -13.14 -15.64
C THR A 164 -2.57 -12.82 -16.49
N CYS A 165 -2.67 -11.84 -17.40
CA CYS A 165 -1.55 -11.36 -18.20
C CYS A 165 -0.41 -10.86 -17.31
N THR A 166 -0.72 -10.03 -16.32
CA THR A 166 0.26 -9.53 -15.35
C THR A 166 0.92 -10.68 -14.57
N ALA A 167 0.13 -11.67 -14.14
CA ALA A 167 0.63 -12.83 -13.41
C ALA A 167 1.59 -13.72 -14.24
N ILE A 168 1.38 -13.81 -15.56
CA ILE A 168 2.22 -14.63 -16.45
C ILE A 168 3.47 -13.87 -16.89
N PHE A 169 3.32 -12.62 -17.36
CA PHE A 169 4.41 -11.90 -18.03
C PHE A 169 5.28 -11.06 -17.08
N TYR A 170 4.74 -10.58 -15.94
CA TYR A 170 5.49 -9.72 -15.02
C TYR A 170 5.07 -9.93 -13.55
N PRO A 171 5.42 -11.06 -12.92
CA PRO A 171 5.00 -11.42 -11.56
C PRO A 171 5.80 -10.70 -10.44
N HIS A 172 6.20 -9.45 -10.65
CA HIS A 172 6.95 -8.65 -9.66
C HIS A 172 6.01 -7.76 -8.84
N ILE A 173 5.53 -8.30 -7.73
CA ILE A 173 4.52 -7.66 -6.87
C ILE A 173 5.03 -6.31 -6.32
N GLY A 174 6.30 -6.21 -5.92
CA GLY A 174 6.87 -4.98 -5.36
C GLY A 174 6.84 -3.82 -6.35
N SER A 175 7.24 -4.07 -7.60
CA SER A 175 7.18 -3.08 -8.68
C SER A 175 5.75 -2.59 -8.93
N ILE A 176 4.78 -3.52 -9.04
CA ILE A 176 3.38 -3.18 -9.30
C ILE A 176 2.83 -2.30 -8.16
N ILE A 177 3.00 -2.73 -6.91
CA ILE A 177 2.51 -2.01 -5.73
C ILE A 177 3.13 -0.61 -5.64
N ARG A 178 4.44 -0.50 -5.92
CA ARG A 178 5.17 0.78 -5.88
C ARG A 178 4.65 1.78 -6.89
N PHE A 179 4.45 1.38 -8.15
CA PHE A 179 3.93 2.25 -9.20
C PHE A 179 2.46 2.60 -8.98
N VAL A 180 1.62 1.61 -8.68
CA VAL A 180 0.19 1.84 -8.40
C VAL A 180 0.01 2.73 -7.17
N GLY A 181 0.77 2.47 -6.09
CA GLY A 181 0.75 3.25 -4.87
C GLY A 181 1.16 4.70 -5.07
N SER A 182 2.31 4.94 -5.73
CA SER A 182 2.78 6.30 -6.00
C SER A 182 1.85 7.08 -6.93
N PHE A 183 1.31 6.46 -7.98
CA PHE A 183 0.36 7.12 -8.90
C PHE A 183 -0.98 7.43 -8.22
N SER A 184 -1.61 6.44 -7.59
CA SER A 184 -2.90 6.64 -6.91
C SER A 184 -2.76 7.59 -5.72
N GLY A 185 -1.64 7.54 -5.00
CA GLY A 185 -1.35 8.45 -3.90
C GLY A 185 -1.11 9.89 -4.35
N LEU A 186 -0.41 10.11 -5.47
CA LEU A 186 -0.26 11.45 -6.05
C LEU A 186 -1.63 12.12 -6.21
N ILE A 187 -2.60 11.40 -6.77
CA ILE A 187 -3.93 11.93 -7.03
C ILE A 187 -4.75 12.05 -5.74
N TYR A 188 -4.97 10.95 -5.04
CA TYR A 188 -5.97 10.87 -3.95
C TYR A 188 -5.44 11.24 -2.57
N ILE A 189 -4.14 11.06 -2.31
CA ILE A 189 -3.54 11.35 -0.99
C ILE A 189 -2.97 12.78 -0.98
N PHE A 190 -2.15 13.12 -1.97
CA PHE A 190 -1.40 14.38 -1.96
C PHE A 190 -2.15 15.52 -2.65
N THR A 191 -2.65 15.32 -3.88
CA THR A 191 -3.18 16.43 -4.71
C THR A 191 -4.61 16.81 -4.32
N LEU A 192 -5.53 15.85 -4.31
CA LEU A 192 -6.96 16.14 -4.18
C LEU A 192 -7.34 16.76 -2.82
N PRO A 193 -6.89 16.26 -1.66
CA PRO A 193 -7.19 16.89 -0.37
C PRO A 193 -6.60 18.30 -0.25
N CYS A 194 -5.35 18.49 -0.70
CA CYS A 194 -4.68 19.79 -0.69
C CYS A 194 -5.38 20.81 -1.59
N ALA A 195 -5.77 20.41 -2.81
CA ALA A 195 -6.49 21.26 -3.74
C ALA A 195 -7.85 21.69 -3.19
N ILE A 196 -8.60 20.76 -2.58
CA ILE A 196 -9.89 21.06 -1.95
C ILE A 196 -9.71 22.02 -0.77
N HIS A 197 -8.68 21.81 0.07
CA HIS A 197 -8.40 22.68 1.20
C HIS A 197 -8.05 24.11 0.75
N LEU A 198 -7.10 24.25 -0.18
CA LEU A 198 -6.71 25.56 -0.72
C LEU A 198 -7.88 26.28 -1.38
N LYS A 199 -8.70 25.59 -2.18
CA LYS A 199 -9.90 26.16 -2.81
C LYS A 199 -10.90 26.63 -1.75
N ARG A 200 -11.07 25.88 -0.65
CA ARG A 200 -11.95 26.27 0.46
C ARG A 200 -11.45 27.55 1.16
N LEU A 201 -10.14 27.69 1.37
CA LEU A 201 -9.56 28.91 1.96
C LEU A 201 -9.69 30.11 1.03
N GLN A 202 -9.49 29.91 -0.28
CA GLN A 202 -9.68 30.95 -1.29
C GLN A 202 -11.12 31.45 -1.32
N LEU A 203 -12.11 30.54 -1.28
CA LEU A 203 -13.53 30.90 -1.21
C LEU A 203 -13.92 31.64 0.07
N ARG A 204 -13.18 31.44 1.17
CA ARG A 204 -13.37 32.15 2.44
C ARG A 204 -12.61 33.48 2.52
N GLY A 205 -11.74 33.78 1.55
CA GLY A 205 -10.90 34.98 1.56
C GLY A 205 -9.79 34.97 2.62
N THR A 206 -9.55 33.85 3.32
CA THR A 206 -8.56 33.73 4.40
C THR A 206 -7.27 33.05 3.95
N LEU A 207 -6.98 33.06 2.64
CA LEU A 207 -5.84 32.36 2.08
C LEU A 207 -4.53 33.06 2.47
N THR A 208 -3.68 32.39 3.24
CA THR A 208 -2.33 32.90 3.52
C THR A 208 -1.31 32.33 2.53
N ARG A 209 -0.20 33.05 2.35
CA ARG A 209 0.92 32.56 1.54
C ARG A 209 1.54 31.29 2.13
N LEU A 210 1.53 31.16 3.46
CA LEU A 210 2.04 29.97 4.15
C LEU A 210 1.22 28.74 3.82
N ASP A 211 -0.12 28.84 3.81
CA ASP A 211 -0.99 27.71 3.43
C ASP A 211 -0.68 27.21 2.02
N CYS A 212 -0.46 28.14 1.08
CA CYS A 212 -0.12 27.81 -0.30
C CYS A 212 1.24 27.09 -0.40
N VAL A 213 2.25 27.59 0.33
CA VAL A 213 3.58 26.96 0.35
C VAL A 213 3.52 25.57 0.97
N VAL A 214 2.91 25.42 2.14
CA VAL A 214 2.82 24.12 2.84
C VAL A 214 2.10 23.08 1.97
N HIS A 215 0.89 23.38 1.48
CA HIS A 215 0.15 22.43 0.66
C HIS A 215 0.79 22.22 -0.71
N GLY A 216 1.42 23.24 -1.29
CA GLY A 216 2.20 23.12 -2.52
C GLY A 216 3.38 22.16 -2.37
N THR A 217 4.11 22.23 -1.24
CA THR A 217 5.21 21.28 -0.96
C THR A 217 4.72 19.84 -0.82
N ILE A 218 3.55 19.62 -0.22
CA ILE A 218 2.95 18.28 -0.11
C ILE A 218 2.66 17.69 -1.50
N VAL A 219 2.09 18.48 -2.41
CA VAL A 219 1.83 18.04 -3.79
C VAL A 219 3.14 17.79 -4.54
N ALA A 220 4.13 18.66 -4.36
CA ALA A 220 5.46 18.47 -4.97
C ALA A 220 6.15 17.18 -4.48
N LEU A 221 6.05 16.85 -3.19
CA LEU A 221 6.55 15.58 -2.63
C LEU A 221 5.82 14.37 -3.23
N GLY A 222 4.50 14.44 -3.41
CA GLY A 222 3.73 13.41 -4.08
C GLY A 222 4.19 13.20 -5.54
N ALA A 223 4.44 14.30 -6.26
CA ALA A 223 4.90 14.26 -7.64
C ALA A 223 6.32 13.70 -7.73
N ALA A 224 7.22 14.13 -6.85
CA ALA A 224 8.56 13.59 -6.73
C ALA A 224 8.55 12.09 -6.42
N ASN A 225 7.69 11.64 -5.50
CA ASN A 225 7.53 10.22 -5.17
C ASN A 225 7.15 9.38 -6.40
N PHE A 226 6.28 9.88 -7.29
CA PHE A 226 5.92 9.19 -8.52
C PHE A 226 7.05 9.23 -9.57
N LEU A 227 7.64 10.40 -9.81
CA LEU A 227 8.70 10.57 -10.82
C LEU A 227 9.94 9.73 -10.49
N VAL A 228 10.34 9.68 -9.23
CA VAL A 228 11.51 8.91 -8.79
C VAL A 228 11.34 7.41 -9.01
N GLN A 229 10.11 6.88 -9.07
CA GLN A 229 9.89 5.45 -9.34
C GLN A 229 10.42 5.01 -10.71
N PHE A 230 10.50 5.91 -11.69
CA PHE A 230 11.01 5.61 -13.03
C PHE A 230 12.55 5.53 -13.07
N PHE A 231 13.23 6.12 -12.09
CA PHE A 231 14.70 6.20 -12.04
C PHE A 231 15.34 5.12 -11.14
N LEU A 232 14.54 4.15 -10.65
CA LEU A 232 14.94 3.13 -9.67
C LEU A 232 15.16 1.75 -10.26
#